data_AF-X0XCP0-F1
#
_entry.id   AF-X0XCP0-F1
#
_cell.length_a   1.000
_cell.length_b   1.000
_cell.length_c   1.000
_cell.angle_alpha   90.00
_cell.angle_beta   90.00
_cell.angle_gamma   90.00
#
_symmetry.space_group_name_H-M   'P 1'
#
loop_
_entity.id
_entity.type
_entity.pdbx_description
1 polymer ?
#
loop_
_entity_poly.entity_id
_entity_poly.type
_entity_poly.pdbx_seq_one_letter_code
_entity_poly.pdbx_strand_id
1 'polypeptide(L)'
;PYAMRGEMMADETIITRVIEDGAVTGAKLETIGAAASAGSPFFLRVTYDDKGRVTAATDALNIGVLADGDILQYDLGTTNWVNTPVAGSILPAASTNETMYYNGAAWDNSSFFINTGSALGIGVPSAQTPQAGLTIGYNQGNGLELTIPVGVSATATTGGSLGAGTYYYVVVAYDQRGGKTVRSSQVAAGVDGVTTTKIDINWTSSRHTATYSVFRGTVDGTYTEKVTGLTSSSLSDIGAATGWAAAVAG
;
A
#
# COMPACT_ATOMS: atom_id res chain seq x y z
N PRO A 1 74.86 19.39 11.83
CA PRO A 1 74.30 20.71 11.44
C PRO A 1 75.00 21.26 10.19
N TYR A 2 74.47 20.94 9.01
CA TYR A 2 74.89 21.61 7.77
C TYR A 2 73.97 22.80 7.54
N ALA A 3 74.34 23.93 8.14
CA ALA A 3 73.71 25.21 7.84
C ALA A 3 74.14 25.65 6.43
N MET A 4 73.17 25.89 5.55
CA MET A 4 73.43 26.56 4.28
C MET A 4 73.98 27.96 4.59
N ARG A 5 75.24 28.20 4.22
CA ARG A 5 75.85 29.52 4.32
C ARG A 5 75.34 30.38 3.17
N GLY A 6 74.46 31.33 3.46
CA GLY A 6 74.46 32.72 2.97
C GLY A 6 74.63 33.07 1.50
N GLU A 7 74.66 32.13 0.55
CA GLU A 7 74.72 32.45 -0.87
C GLU A 7 73.31 32.45 -1.46
N MET A 8 72.90 33.61 -2.02
CA MET A 8 71.67 33.72 -2.81
C MET A 8 71.76 32.74 -3.97
N MET A 9 70.80 31.81 -4.05
CA MET A 9 70.64 30.93 -5.21
C MET A 9 70.39 31.82 -6.44
N ALA A 10 71.30 31.80 -7.42
CA ALA A 10 71.13 32.56 -8.65
C ALA A 10 69.93 32.04 -9.46
N ASP A 11 69.37 32.87 -10.33
CA ASP A 11 68.29 32.44 -11.24
C ASP A 11 68.76 31.21 -12.03
N GLU A 12 67.88 30.21 -12.21
CA GLU A 12 68.19 28.88 -12.76
C GLU A 12 69.03 27.92 -11.88
N THR A 13 69.45 28.29 -10.66
CA THR A 13 70.21 27.36 -9.77
C THR A 13 69.38 26.30 -9.06
N ILE A 14 68.06 26.24 -9.29
CA ILE A 14 67.30 24.99 -9.14
C ILE A 14 67.67 24.09 -10.34
N ILE A 15 68.95 23.73 -10.43
CA ILE A 15 69.47 22.75 -11.37
C ILE A 15 69.06 21.42 -10.79
N THR A 16 67.87 20.95 -11.18
CA THR A 16 67.39 19.55 -11.30
C THR A 16 67.90 18.45 -10.35
N ARG A 17 68.56 18.75 -9.23
CA ARG A 17 69.04 17.76 -8.28
C ARG A 17 67.88 17.05 -7.58
N VAL A 18 66.66 17.59 -7.76
CA VAL A 18 65.42 16.98 -7.28
C VAL A 18 64.51 16.53 -8.43
N ILE A 19 64.68 17.06 -9.64
CA ILE A 19 63.87 16.68 -10.82
C ILE A 19 64.73 16.85 -12.09
N GLU A 20 65.57 15.86 -12.44
CA GLU A 20 66.24 15.80 -13.75
C GLU A 20 65.21 15.87 -14.90
N ASP A 21 65.62 16.42 -16.05
CA ASP A 21 64.78 16.39 -17.24
C ASP A 21 64.60 14.91 -17.66
N GLY A 22 63.35 14.44 -17.70
CA GLY A 22 63.02 13.01 -17.76
C GLY A 22 62.88 12.30 -16.41
N ALA A 23 63.11 12.95 -15.26
CA ALA A 23 62.89 12.36 -13.92
C ALA A 23 61.41 12.17 -13.58
N VAL A 24 60.51 12.81 -14.34
CA VAL A 24 59.12 12.38 -14.45
C VAL A 24 59.06 11.33 -15.56
N THR A 25 59.63 10.16 -15.28
CA THR A 25 59.47 8.99 -16.15
C THR A 25 58.01 8.52 -16.08
N GLY A 26 57.55 7.71 -17.04
CA GLY A 26 56.20 7.13 -17.00
C GLY A 26 55.86 6.35 -15.72
N ALA A 27 56.84 6.08 -14.83
CA ALA A 27 56.62 5.55 -13.49
C ALA A 27 56.22 6.61 -12.44
N LYS A 28 56.55 7.90 -12.65
CA LYS A 28 56.05 9.03 -11.84
C LYS A 28 54.77 9.65 -12.40
N LEU A 29 54.51 9.48 -13.69
CA LEU A 29 53.19 9.59 -14.31
C LEU A 29 52.62 8.18 -14.45
N GLU A 30 52.54 7.45 -13.33
CA GLU A 30 51.98 6.10 -13.35
C GLU A 30 50.55 6.21 -13.90
N THR A 31 50.23 5.44 -14.95
CA THR A 31 48.85 5.35 -15.44
C THR A 31 48.01 4.80 -14.30
N ILE A 32 47.29 5.68 -13.61
CA ILE A 32 46.47 5.31 -12.46
C ILE A 32 45.30 4.47 -12.98
N GLY A 33 45.42 3.15 -12.86
CA GLY A 33 44.34 2.19 -13.08
C GLY A 33 44.33 1.55 -14.47
N ALA A 34 43.96 0.26 -14.50
CA ALA A 34 43.70 -0.46 -15.73
C ALA A 34 42.60 0.27 -16.54
N ALA A 35 42.93 0.61 -17.78
CA ALA A 35 42.09 1.19 -18.84
C ALA A 35 40.58 1.30 -18.55
N ALA A 36 40.15 2.38 -17.86
CA ALA A 36 38.76 2.81 -17.94
C ALA A 36 38.53 3.32 -19.37
N SER A 37 37.70 2.61 -20.15
CA SER A 37 37.31 3.03 -21.49
C SER A 37 36.28 4.15 -21.38
N ALA A 38 36.30 5.13 -22.28
CA ALA A 38 35.30 6.19 -22.29
C ALA A 38 33.88 5.59 -22.39
N GLY A 39 33.01 5.94 -21.44
CA GLY A 39 31.64 5.41 -21.36
C GLY A 39 31.43 4.26 -20.36
N SER A 40 32.47 3.81 -19.65
CA SER A 40 32.31 2.80 -18.61
C SER A 40 31.71 3.39 -17.31
N PRO A 41 30.60 2.84 -16.77
CA PRO A 41 29.89 3.38 -15.60
C PRO A 41 30.52 2.96 -14.26
N PHE A 42 31.85 2.97 -14.16
CA PHE A 42 32.52 2.52 -12.92
C PHE A 42 32.63 3.67 -11.92
N PHE A 43 32.09 3.46 -10.72
CA PHE A 43 32.42 4.29 -9.56
C PHE A 43 33.63 3.67 -8.87
N LEU A 44 34.77 4.36 -8.96
CA LEU A 44 36.05 3.88 -8.45
C LEU A 44 36.23 4.30 -6.98
N ARG A 45 36.69 3.36 -6.15
CA ARG A 45 37.36 3.68 -4.88
C ARG A 45 38.84 3.80 -5.15
N VAL A 46 39.43 4.93 -4.78
CA VAL A 46 40.86 5.20 -4.91
C VAL A 46 41.52 5.16 -3.54
N THR A 47 42.70 4.55 -3.46
CA THR A 47 43.58 4.61 -2.30
C THR A 47 44.69 5.61 -2.60
N TYR A 48 45.07 6.43 -1.61
CA TYR A 48 46.17 7.37 -1.73
C TYR A 48 47.19 7.21 -0.60
N ASP A 49 48.44 7.56 -0.88
CA ASP A 49 49.49 7.61 0.15
C ASP A 49 49.43 8.90 0.98
N ASP A 50 50.25 9.00 2.02
CA ASP A 50 50.34 10.17 2.91
C ASP A 50 50.76 11.47 2.19
N LYS A 51 51.09 11.39 0.90
CA LYS A 51 51.43 12.52 0.02
C LYS A 51 50.30 12.84 -0.97
N GLY A 52 49.14 12.18 -0.85
CA GLY A 52 47.96 12.39 -1.69
C GLY A 52 48.06 11.80 -3.09
N ARG A 53 49.05 10.95 -3.37
CA ARG A 53 49.19 10.28 -4.68
C ARG A 53 48.32 9.03 -4.69
N VAL A 54 47.57 8.81 -5.76
CA VAL A 54 46.76 7.58 -5.91
C VAL A 54 47.68 6.38 -6.11
N THR A 55 47.53 5.37 -5.26
CA THR A 55 48.36 4.16 -5.24
C THR A 55 47.59 2.92 -5.69
N ALA A 56 46.25 2.97 -5.71
CA ALA A 56 45.39 1.94 -6.26
C ALA A 56 44.01 2.50 -6.62
N ALA A 57 43.33 1.87 -7.56
CA ALA A 57 41.93 2.12 -7.86
C ALA A 57 41.21 0.78 -8.04
N THR A 58 40.09 0.60 -7.35
CA THR A 58 39.26 -0.61 -7.40
C THR A 58 37.81 -0.22 -7.64
N ASP A 59 37.08 -1.03 -8.39
CA ASP A 59 35.64 -0.81 -8.59
C ASP A 59 34.91 -0.95 -7.26
N ALA A 60 34.16 0.08 -6.85
CA ALA A 60 33.39 0.05 -5.61
C ALA A 60 31.92 -0.30 -5.84
N LEU A 61 31.49 -0.26 -7.11
CA LEU A 61 30.12 -0.49 -7.55
C LEU A 61 30.16 -1.33 -8.83
N ASN A 62 29.64 -2.54 -8.78
CA ASN A 62 29.49 -3.44 -9.92
C ASN A 62 28.01 -3.60 -10.27
N ILE A 63 27.53 -2.84 -11.26
CA ILE A 63 26.11 -2.77 -11.61
C ILE A 63 25.68 -3.93 -12.55
N GLY A 64 26.63 -4.67 -13.15
CA GLY A 64 26.31 -5.84 -13.99
C GLY A 64 25.23 -5.57 -15.06
N VAL A 65 24.32 -6.54 -15.25
CA VAL A 65 23.09 -6.39 -16.04
C VAL A 65 21.98 -5.95 -15.10
N LEU A 66 21.23 -4.92 -15.50
CA LEU A 66 20.09 -4.37 -14.76
C LEU A 66 18.77 -4.98 -15.24
N ALA A 67 17.93 -5.40 -14.30
CA ALA A 67 16.52 -5.75 -14.49
C ALA A 67 15.62 -4.85 -13.63
N ASP A 68 14.33 -4.78 -13.99
CA ASP A 68 13.34 -4.05 -13.20
C ASP A 68 13.15 -4.73 -11.84
N GLY A 69 13.21 -3.95 -10.76
CA GLY A 69 13.11 -4.44 -9.38
C GLY A 69 14.43 -4.88 -8.74
N ASP A 70 15.57 -4.76 -9.43
CA ASP A 70 16.87 -5.00 -8.81
C ASP A 70 17.21 -3.97 -7.73
N ILE A 71 18.02 -4.37 -6.75
CA ILE A 71 18.53 -3.48 -5.71
C ILE A 71 20.06 -3.51 -5.66
N LEU A 72 20.65 -2.42 -5.16
CA LEU A 72 22.06 -2.40 -4.80
C LEU A 72 22.24 -3.01 -3.40
N GLN A 73 22.98 -4.11 -3.33
CA GLN A 73 23.32 -4.76 -2.07
C GLN A 73 24.84 -4.75 -1.87
N TYR A 74 25.29 -4.50 -0.65
CA TYR A 74 26.71 -4.59 -0.31
C TYR A 74 27.12 -6.06 -0.13
N ASP A 75 28.03 -6.54 -0.98
CA ASP A 75 28.59 -7.88 -0.91
C ASP A 75 29.87 -7.88 -0.05
N LEU A 76 29.83 -8.60 1.07
CA LEU A 76 30.96 -8.73 2.00
C LEU A 76 32.12 -9.55 1.44
N GLY A 77 31.87 -10.46 0.48
CA GLY A 77 32.89 -11.30 -0.14
C GLY A 77 33.77 -10.54 -1.14
N THR A 78 33.15 -9.65 -1.93
CA THR A 78 33.86 -8.80 -2.90
C THR A 78 34.11 -7.38 -2.42
N THR A 79 33.57 -7.00 -1.26
CA THR A 79 33.61 -5.64 -0.67
C THR A 79 33.02 -4.54 -1.55
N ASN A 80 32.15 -4.93 -2.48
CA ASN A 80 31.56 -4.05 -3.48
C ASN A 80 30.05 -3.94 -3.29
N TRP A 81 29.48 -2.82 -3.72
CA TRP A 81 28.06 -2.75 -3.98
C TRP A 81 27.78 -3.46 -5.30
N VAL A 82 26.94 -4.50 -5.27
CA VAL A 82 26.58 -5.29 -6.45
C VAL A 82 25.10 -5.12 -6.76
N ASN A 83 24.77 -5.17 -8.05
CA ASN A 83 23.37 -5.31 -8.47
C ASN A 83 22.89 -6.72 -8.15
N THR A 84 21.88 -6.83 -7.30
CA THR A 84 21.30 -8.10 -6.88
C THR A 84 19.83 -8.15 -7.29
N PRO A 85 19.41 -9.18 -8.06
CA PRO A 85 18.01 -9.42 -8.30
C PRO A 85 17.27 -9.60 -6.97
N VAL A 86 16.18 -8.87 -6.79
CA VAL A 86 15.25 -9.16 -5.69
C VAL A 86 14.56 -10.48 -6.02
N ALA A 87 15.16 -11.58 -5.59
CA ALA A 87 14.63 -12.92 -5.80
C ALA A 87 13.40 -13.13 -4.89
N GLY A 88 12.23 -12.74 -5.39
CA GLY A 88 10.95 -12.91 -4.70
C GLY A 88 10.50 -11.70 -3.90
N SER A 89 9.26 -11.73 -3.42
CA SER A 89 8.63 -10.65 -2.65
C SER A 89 9.55 -10.11 -1.56
N ILE A 90 9.45 -8.82 -1.26
CA ILE A 90 10.18 -8.08 -0.19
C ILE A 90 10.17 -8.80 1.18
N LEU A 91 9.30 -9.80 1.34
CA LEU A 91 9.29 -10.76 2.44
C LEU A 91 9.65 -12.17 1.90
N PRO A 92 10.62 -12.89 2.51
CA PRO A 92 10.95 -14.25 2.12
C PRO A 92 9.74 -15.17 2.26
N ALA A 93 9.54 -16.13 1.36
CA ALA A 93 8.43 -17.08 1.49
C ALA A 93 8.46 -17.77 2.86
N ALA A 94 7.38 -17.69 3.62
CA ALA A 94 7.28 -18.33 4.93
C ALA A 94 7.14 -19.86 4.76
N SER A 95 7.96 -20.59 5.49
CA SER A 95 7.94 -22.05 5.61
C SER A 95 6.94 -22.50 6.69
N THR A 96 6.79 -23.81 6.85
CA THR A 96 6.02 -24.40 7.95
C THR A 96 6.52 -23.86 9.31
N ASN A 97 5.59 -23.34 10.12
CA ASN A 97 5.71 -22.73 11.45
C ASN A 97 6.15 -21.25 11.48
N GLU A 98 6.32 -20.62 10.32
CA GLU A 98 6.68 -19.21 10.20
C GLU A 98 5.41 -18.37 9.95
N THR A 99 5.00 -17.52 10.90
CA THR A 99 3.77 -16.72 10.79
C THR A 99 3.92 -15.26 11.28
N MET A 100 3.65 -14.34 10.36
CA MET A 100 3.14 -12.97 10.55
C MET A 100 4.06 -11.87 11.09
N TYR A 101 5.28 -12.14 11.54
CA TYR A 101 6.25 -11.08 11.84
C TYR A 101 7.64 -11.46 11.33
N TYR A 102 8.13 -10.75 10.33
CA TYR A 102 9.51 -10.87 9.87
C TYR A 102 10.31 -9.77 10.57
N ASN A 103 11.21 -10.16 11.46
CA ASN A 103 11.99 -9.21 12.28
C ASN A 103 13.23 -8.65 11.55
N GLY A 104 13.36 -8.92 10.26
CA GLY A 104 14.51 -8.55 9.43
C GLY A 104 15.61 -9.61 9.35
N ALA A 105 15.58 -10.66 10.19
CA ALA A 105 16.54 -11.76 10.16
C ALA A 105 15.86 -13.13 9.98
N ALA A 106 14.70 -13.33 10.60
CA ALA A 106 13.90 -14.55 10.48
C ALA A 106 12.41 -14.23 10.61
N TRP A 107 11.57 -15.17 10.19
CA TRP A 107 10.18 -15.19 10.60
C TRP A 107 10.11 -15.56 12.09
N ASP A 108 9.45 -14.75 12.90
CA ASP A 108 9.19 -15.08 14.29
C ASP A 108 8.06 -16.13 14.37
N ASN A 109 8.28 -17.12 15.24
CA ASN A 109 7.31 -18.17 15.49
C ASN A 109 6.13 -17.58 16.28
N SER A 110 4.91 -17.75 15.78
CA SER A 110 3.74 -17.52 16.62
C SER A 110 3.51 -18.71 17.55
N SER A 111 3.30 -18.44 18.84
CA SER A 111 2.86 -19.45 19.81
C SER A 111 1.40 -19.88 19.62
N PHE A 112 0.65 -19.22 18.72
CA PHE A 112 -0.78 -19.46 18.49
C PHE A 112 -1.15 -19.68 17.02
N PHE A 113 -0.49 -19.00 16.08
CA PHE A 113 -0.79 -19.14 14.64
C PHE A 113 0.17 -20.11 13.97
N ILE A 114 -0.34 -21.24 13.49
CA ILE A 114 0.43 -22.27 12.80
C ILE A 114 0.21 -22.15 11.29
N ASN A 115 1.31 -22.05 10.54
CA ASN A 115 1.36 -22.24 9.10
C ASN A 115 1.97 -23.63 8.83
N THR A 116 1.32 -24.51 8.09
CA THR A 116 1.89 -25.82 7.72
C THR A 116 2.38 -25.88 6.27
N GLY A 117 2.49 -24.74 5.61
CA GLY A 117 2.70 -24.60 4.16
C GLY A 117 1.43 -24.88 3.35
N SER A 118 0.52 -25.72 3.86
CA SER A 118 -0.75 -26.10 3.21
C SER A 118 -2.00 -25.62 3.94
N ALA A 119 -1.88 -25.21 5.21
CA ALA A 119 -2.98 -24.72 6.03
C ALA A 119 -2.47 -23.63 6.99
N LEU A 120 -3.34 -22.66 7.29
CA LEU A 120 -3.13 -21.63 8.30
C LEU A 120 -4.24 -21.75 9.35
N GLY A 121 -3.90 -21.75 10.64
CA GLY A 121 -4.91 -21.77 11.70
C GLY A 121 -4.34 -21.64 13.11
N ILE A 122 -5.19 -21.92 14.11
CA ILE A 122 -4.81 -21.83 15.53
C ILE A 122 -4.42 -23.23 16.01
N GLY A 123 -3.30 -23.33 16.73
CA GLY A 123 -2.90 -24.58 17.37
C GLY A 123 -1.67 -24.43 18.25
N VAL A 124 -1.28 -25.54 18.89
CA VAL A 124 -0.02 -25.61 19.63
C VAL A 124 1.12 -26.05 18.70
N PRO A 125 2.30 -25.40 18.75
CA PRO A 125 3.42 -25.71 17.85
C PRO A 125 3.85 -27.18 17.84
N SER A 126 3.63 -27.92 18.95
CA SER A 126 3.99 -29.33 19.09
C SER A 126 3.17 -30.28 18.21
N ALA A 127 1.97 -29.90 17.78
CA ALA A 127 1.10 -30.73 16.95
C ALA A 127 1.33 -30.55 15.45
N GLN A 128 2.10 -29.52 15.03
CA GLN A 128 2.42 -29.16 13.64
C GLN A 128 1.24 -29.17 12.66
N THR A 129 0.02 -29.05 13.18
CA THR A 129 -1.24 -29.08 12.45
C THR A 129 -2.19 -28.12 13.14
N PRO A 130 -2.94 -27.28 12.41
CA PRO A 130 -3.99 -26.47 13.02
C PRO A 130 -5.03 -27.39 13.64
N GLN A 131 -5.13 -27.35 14.97
CA GLN A 131 -6.09 -28.17 15.72
C GLN A 131 -7.47 -27.51 15.75
N ALA A 132 -7.52 -26.22 15.50
CA ALA A 132 -8.74 -25.45 15.35
C ALA A 132 -8.65 -24.55 14.11
N GLY A 133 -9.77 -24.44 13.40
CA GLY A 133 -9.93 -23.36 12.44
C GLY A 133 -9.86 -22.02 13.17
N LEU A 134 -9.29 -21.01 12.51
CA LEU A 134 -9.41 -19.63 12.96
C LEU A 134 -10.89 -19.23 12.91
N THR A 135 -11.59 -19.41 14.03
CA THR A 135 -12.95 -18.89 14.19
C THR A 135 -12.81 -17.45 14.67
N ILE A 136 -12.93 -16.51 13.75
CA ILE A 136 -13.10 -15.12 14.12
C ILE A 136 -14.54 -14.99 14.64
N GLY A 137 -14.71 -15.15 15.96
CA GLY A 137 -16.02 -15.35 16.58
C GLY A 137 -17.06 -14.31 16.16
N TYR A 138 -18.28 -14.77 15.94
CA TYR A 138 -19.46 -13.89 15.87
C TYR A 138 -19.49 -13.09 17.19
N ASN A 139 -19.48 -11.75 17.10
CA ASN A 139 -19.37 -10.76 18.20
C ASN A 139 -17.98 -10.31 18.65
N GLN A 140 -16.88 -10.89 18.15
CA GLN A 140 -15.60 -10.17 18.21
C GLN A 140 -15.68 -9.06 17.16
N GLY A 141 -15.26 -7.84 17.48
CA GLY A 141 -15.41 -6.66 16.62
C GLY A 141 -14.62 -6.80 15.32
N ASN A 142 -15.15 -7.54 14.36
CA ASN A 142 -14.57 -7.71 13.05
C ASN A 142 -15.03 -6.54 12.19
N GLY A 143 -14.08 -5.78 11.64
CA GLY A 143 -14.35 -4.75 10.64
C GLY A 143 -14.71 -5.38 9.30
N LEU A 144 -15.84 -6.10 9.25
CA LEU A 144 -16.39 -6.60 8.00
C LEU A 144 -17.04 -5.42 7.27
N GLU A 145 -16.62 -5.20 6.04
CA GLU A 145 -17.19 -4.15 5.20
C GLU A 145 -18.68 -4.43 4.94
N LEU A 146 -19.52 -3.46 5.29
CA LEU A 146 -20.95 -3.52 5.01
C LEU A 146 -21.19 -3.17 3.54
N THR A 147 -21.84 -4.06 2.80
CA THR A 147 -22.10 -3.83 1.37
C THR A 147 -23.25 -2.84 1.18
N ILE A 148 -23.03 -1.83 0.33
CA ILE A 148 -24.06 -0.87 -0.11
C ILE A 148 -25.25 -1.65 -0.71
N PRO A 149 -26.51 -1.33 -0.35
CA PRO A 149 -27.67 -1.95 -0.97
C PRO A 149 -27.68 -1.81 -2.50
N VAL A 150 -27.89 -2.94 -3.21
CA VAL A 150 -27.94 -3.01 -4.68
C VAL A 150 -29.29 -3.53 -5.17
N GLY A 151 -29.56 -3.34 -6.46
CA GLY A 151 -30.83 -3.74 -7.07
C GLY A 151 -32.02 -2.96 -6.48
N VAL A 152 -31.77 -1.73 -6.02
CA VAL A 152 -32.84 -0.86 -5.54
C VAL A 152 -33.79 -0.59 -6.71
N SER A 153 -35.08 -0.68 -6.43
CA SER A 153 -36.16 -0.43 -7.40
C SER A 153 -37.31 0.28 -6.71
N ALA A 154 -38.07 1.08 -7.46
CA ALA A 154 -39.26 1.76 -7.01
C ALA A 154 -40.37 1.56 -8.04
N THR A 155 -41.53 1.08 -7.60
CA THR A 155 -42.66 0.77 -8.49
C THR A 155 -43.93 1.43 -7.96
N ALA A 156 -44.54 2.30 -8.76
CA ALA A 156 -45.81 2.93 -8.43
C ALA A 156 -46.99 1.95 -8.58
N THR A 157 -47.91 1.97 -7.63
CA THR A 157 -49.08 1.07 -7.60
C THR A 157 -50.21 1.66 -6.73
N THR A 158 -51.31 0.94 -6.57
CA THR A 158 -52.52 1.36 -5.84
C THR A 158 -52.41 1.12 -4.33
N GLY A 159 -53.18 1.86 -3.54
CA GLY A 159 -53.42 1.53 -2.12
C GLY A 159 -52.68 2.39 -1.09
N GLY A 160 -52.29 3.60 -1.47
CA GLY A 160 -51.75 4.60 -0.54
C GLY A 160 -52.39 5.98 -0.72
N SER A 161 -51.70 7.00 -0.21
CA SER A 161 -52.15 8.39 -0.18
C SER A 161 -51.13 9.39 -0.77
N LEU A 162 -50.14 8.91 -1.54
CA LEU A 162 -49.20 9.80 -2.21
C LEU A 162 -49.93 10.67 -3.23
N GLY A 163 -49.64 11.98 -3.16
CA GLY A 163 -50.11 12.92 -4.16
C GLY A 163 -49.38 12.74 -5.49
N ALA A 164 -49.94 13.28 -6.57
CA ALA A 164 -49.32 13.22 -7.88
C ALA A 164 -47.92 13.85 -7.86
N GLY A 165 -46.94 13.17 -8.43
CA GLY A 165 -45.55 13.63 -8.46
C GLY A 165 -44.53 12.51 -8.64
N THR A 166 -43.26 12.90 -8.76
CA THR A 166 -42.13 11.97 -8.79
C THR A 166 -41.43 11.98 -7.44
N TYR A 167 -41.18 10.79 -6.92
CA TYR A 167 -40.49 10.57 -5.66
C TYR A 167 -39.18 9.83 -5.90
N TYR A 168 -38.14 10.26 -5.21
CA TYR A 168 -36.77 9.77 -5.33
C TYR A 168 -36.36 9.06 -4.05
N TYR A 169 -35.74 7.89 -4.17
CA TYR A 169 -35.39 7.03 -3.04
C TYR A 169 -33.95 6.55 -3.09
N VAL A 170 -33.33 6.48 -1.91
CA VAL A 170 -32.07 5.79 -1.66
C VAL A 170 -32.15 4.98 -0.37
N VAL A 171 -31.35 3.92 -0.31
CA VAL A 171 -31.31 3.01 0.84
C VAL A 171 -29.91 3.05 1.45
N VAL A 172 -29.86 3.05 2.78
CA VAL A 172 -28.64 2.90 3.58
C VAL A 172 -28.79 1.69 4.48
N ALA A 173 -27.84 0.77 4.41
CA ALA A 173 -27.70 -0.34 5.36
C ALA A 173 -26.92 0.08 6.61
N TYR A 174 -27.29 -0.49 7.75
CA TYR A 174 -26.66 -0.35 9.05
C TYR A 174 -26.29 -1.72 9.64
N ASP A 175 -25.11 -1.84 10.24
CA ASP A 175 -24.71 -3.02 11.00
C ASP A 175 -25.26 -3.00 12.45
N GLN A 176 -24.96 -4.04 13.23
CA GLN A 176 -25.41 -4.18 14.62
C GLN A 176 -24.73 -3.21 15.60
N ARG A 177 -23.65 -2.55 15.18
CA ARG A 177 -22.83 -1.62 15.98
C ARG A 177 -23.04 -0.16 15.60
N GLY A 178 -23.92 0.12 14.63
CA GLY A 178 -24.23 1.45 14.13
C GLY A 178 -23.34 1.94 12.98
N GLY A 179 -22.45 1.11 12.46
CA GLY A 179 -21.75 1.37 11.20
C GLY A 179 -22.76 1.42 10.05
N LYS A 180 -22.53 2.31 9.08
CA LYS A 180 -23.45 2.55 7.97
C LYS A 180 -22.72 2.55 6.63
N THR A 181 -23.45 2.12 5.60
CA THR A 181 -23.03 2.28 4.21
C THR A 181 -23.18 3.73 3.73
N VAL A 182 -22.55 4.05 2.61
CA VAL A 182 -23.00 5.19 1.79
C VAL A 182 -24.37 4.87 1.16
N ARG A 183 -25.06 5.91 0.66
CA ARG A 183 -26.35 5.74 -0.02
C ARG A 183 -26.21 4.86 -1.27
N SER A 184 -27.22 4.02 -1.51
CA SER A 184 -27.36 3.26 -2.76
C SER A 184 -27.44 4.17 -3.99
N SER A 185 -27.45 3.57 -5.18
CA SER A 185 -27.95 4.26 -6.36
C SER A 185 -29.38 4.73 -6.13
N GLN A 186 -29.67 5.96 -6.56
CA GLN A 186 -31.01 6.53 -6.46
C GLN A 186 -31.94 5.87 -7.48
N VAL A 187 -33.18 5.67 -7.07
CA VAL A 187 -34.29 5.29 -7.96
C VAL A 187 -35.42 6.30 -7.84
N ALA A 188 -36.30 6.32 -8.83
CA ALA A 188 -37.46 7.19 -8.83
C ALA A 188 -38.69 6.46 -9.36
N ALA A 189 -39.86 6.86 -8.87
CA ALA A 189 -41.14 6.46 -9.43
C ALA A 189 -42.13 7.64 -9.39
N GLY A 190 -42.94 7.73 -10.43
CA GLY A 190 -44.03 8.70 -10.52
C GLY A 190 -45.35 8.07 -10.12
N VAL A 191 -46.16 8.81 -9.36
CA VAL A 191 -47.55 8.49 -9.07
C VAL A 191 -48.46 9.56 -9.66
N ASP A 192 -49.64 9.17 -10.12
CA ASP A 192 -50.65 10.08 -10.67
C ASP A 192 -51.62 10.62 -9.60
N GLY A 193 -51.55 10.08 -8.37
CA GLY A 193 -52.44 10.47 -7.27
C GLY A 193 -53.88 9.99 -7.42
N VAL A 194 -54.18 9.16 -8.43
CA VAL A 194 -55.53 8.65 -8.73
C VAL A 194 -55.52 7.13 -8.86
N THR A 195 -54.81 6.59 -9.85
CA THR A 195 -54.70 5.14 -10.09
C THR A 195 -53.46 4.54 -9.43
N THR A 196 -52.44 5.34 -9.18
CA THR A 196 -51.23 4.99 -8.46
C THR A 196 -51.07 5.99 -7.32
N THR A 197 -51.06 5.47 -6.10
CA THR A 197 -51.08 6.30 -4.88
C THR A 197 -50.12 5.77 -3.81
N LYS A 198 -49.32 4.77 -4.14
CA LYS A 198 -48.21 4.28 -3.31
C LYS A 198 -47.03 3.89 -4.19
N ILE A 199 -45.86 3.77 -3.58
CA ILE A 199 -44.65 3.27 -4.25
C ILE A 199 -44.08 2.13 -3.41
N ASP A 200 -43.88 0.96 -4.03
CA ASP A 200 -43.20 -0.17 -3.40
C ASP A 200 -41.71 -0.12 -3.75
N ILE A 201 -40.86 -0.01 -2.73
CA ILE A 201 -39.41 0.04 -2.83
C ILE A 201 -38.83 -1.32 -2.42
N ASN A 202 -37.97 -1.90 -3.25
CA ASN A 202 -37.32 -3.19 -2.99
C ASN A 202 -35.82 -3.11 -3.27
N TRP A 203 -35.03 -3.88 -2.53
CA TRP A 203 -33.59 -4.02 -2.75
C TRP A 203 -33.10 -5.42 -2.40
N THR A 204 -31.87 -5.74 -2.79
CA THR A 204 -31.23 -7.01 -2.41
C THR A 204 -30.67 -6.89 -0.99
N SER A 205 -31.01 -7.84 -0.12
CA SER A 205 -30.46 -7.89 1.24
C SER A 205 -28.96 -8.16 1.21
N SER A 206 -28.19 -7.38 1.98
CA SER A 206 -26.75 -7.61 2.15
C SER A 206 -26.46 -8.42 3.41
N ARG A 207 -25.40 -9.23 3.37
CA ARG A 207 -24.92 -9.94 4.56
C ARG A 207 -24.46 -8.92 5.60
N HIS A 208 -24.67 -9.26 6.88
CA HIS A 208 -24.27 -8.46 8.04
C HIS A 208 -25.04 -7.15 8.26
N THR A 209 -26.07 -6.87 7.46
CA THR A 209 -27.00 -5.77 7.74
C THR A 209 -27.95 -6.13 8.86
N ALA A 210 -28.03 -5.26 9.87
CA ALA A 210 -28.99 -5.35 10.96
C ALA A 210 -30.30 -4.63 10.61
N THR A 211 -30.18 -3.42 10.08
CA THR A 211 -31.34 -2.60 9.69
C THR A 211 -31.04 -1.74 8.47
N TYR A 212 -32.10 -1.24 7.83
CA TYR A 212 -32.03 -0.28 6.74
C TYR A 212 -32.69 1.04 7.14
N SER A 213 -32.23 2.11 6.50
CA SER A 213 -32.98 3.35 6.39
C SER A 213 -33.24 3.67 4.94
N VAL A 214 -34.47 4.06 4.63
CA VAL A 214 -34.86 4.56 3.30
C VAL A 214 -35.05 6.05 3.42
N PHE A 215 -34.44 6.79 2.48
CA PHE A 215 -34.59 8.24 2.38
C PHE A 215 -35.44 8.56 1.16
N ARG A 216 -36.27 9.60 1.28
CA ARG A 216 -37.17 10.08 0.23
C ARG A 216 -37.01 11.57 0.00
N GLY A 217 -37.20 11.99 -1.24
CA GLY A 217 -37.50 13.37 -1.58
C GLY A 217 -38.33 13.50 -2.86
N THR A 218 -38.70 14.73 -3.19
CA THR A 218 -39.48 15.09 -4.39
C THR A 218 -38.64 15.85 -5.42
N VAL A 219 -37.36 16.06 -5.13
CA VAL A 219 -36.38 16.70 -6.01
C VAL A 219 -35.19 15.76 -6.13
N ASP A 220 -34.70 15.60 -7.36
CA ASP A 220 -33.55 14.76 -7.67
C ASP A 220 -32.34 15.09 -6.77
N GLY A 221 -31.71 14.05 -6.22
CA GLY A 221 -30.54 14.17 -5.34
C GLY A 221 -30.81 14.78 -3.95
N THR A 222 -32.04 15.19 -3.65
CA THR A 222 -32.41 15.81 -2.37
C THR A 222 -33.35 14.91 -1.60
N TYR A 223 -33.01 14.58 -0.35
CA TYR A 223 -33.83 13.70 0.49
C TYR A 223 -34.16 14.36 1.82
N THR A 224 -35.41 14.79 1.97
CA THR A 224 -35.91 15.55 3.12
C THR A 224 -36.55 14.67 4.18
N GLU A 225 -36.80 13.41 3.87
CA GLU A 225 -37.51 12.49 4.76
C GLU A 225 -36.79 11.14 4.83
N LYS A 226 -36.94 10.45 5.97
CA LYS A 226 -36.40 9.10 6.17
C LYS A 226 -37.31 8.22 7.02
N VAL A 227 -37.23 6.92 6.77
CA VAL A 227 -37.71 5.84 7.64
C VAL A 227 -36.49 5.02 8.05
N THR A 228 -36.38 4.66 9.33
CA THR A 228 -35.21 3.98 9.89
C THR A 228 -35.61 2.70 10.62
N GLY A 229 -34.66 1.76 10.78
CA GLY A 229 -34.89 0.55 11.59
C GLY A 229 -35.63 -0.57 10.85
N LEU A 230 -35.65 -0.52 9.51
CA LEU A 230 -36.31 -1.54 8.69
C LEU A 230 -35.49 -2.83 8.72
N THR A 231 -36.13 -3.97 9.02
CA THR A 231 -35.48 -5.28 9.02
C THR A 231 -35.75 -6.09 7.75
N SER A 232 -36.75 -5.69 6.97
CA SER A 232 -37.05 -6.22 5.64
C SER A 232 -36.25 -5.50 4.55
N SER A 233 -36.02 -6.17 3.42
CA SER A 233 -35.41 -5.58 2.22
C SER A 233 -36.43 -4.91 1.29
N SER A 234 -37.48 -4.36 1.89
CA SER A 234 -38.57 -3.68 1.19
C SER A 234 -39.28 -2.67 2.09
N LEU A 235 -39.87 -1.64 1.47
CA LEU A 235 -40.71 -0.62 2.10
C LEU A 235 -41.88 -0.28 1.17
N SER A 236 -43.09 -0.21 1.69
CA SER A 236 -44.25 0.34 0.96
C SER A 236 -44.48 1.78 1.41
N ASP A 237 -44.20 2.73 0.52
CA ASP A 237 -44.48 4.15 0.73
C ASP A 237 -45.95 4.44 0.38
N ILE A 238 -46.79 4.42 1.41
CA ILE A 238 -48.22 4.73 1.35
C ILE A 238 -48.52 6.19 1.71
N GLY A 239 -47.49 7.05 1.74
CA GLY A 239 -47.59 8.46 2.12
C GLY A 239 -47.33 8.70 3.61
N ALA A 240 -48.08 9.60 4.24
CA ALA A 240 -47.84 9.99 5.64
C ALA A 240 -47.91 8.82 6.63
N ALA A 241 -48.76 7.81 6.35
CA ALA A 241 -48.94 6.63 7.19
C ALA A 241 -47.71 5.70 7.22
N THR A 242 -46.75 5.86 6.32
CA THR A 242 -45.48 5.08 6.34
C THR A 242 -44.58 5.45 7.51
N GLY A 243 -44.84 6.58 8.21
CA GLY A 243 -44.06 6.99 9.38
C GLY A 243 -42.76 7.73 9.02
N TRP A 244 -42.79 8.51 7.94
CA TRP A 244 -41.67 9.36 7.52
C TRP A 244 -41.33 10.41 8.60
N ALA A 245 -40.05 10.51 8.93
CA ALA A 245 -39.50 11.57 9.79
C ALA A 245 -38.62 12.51 8.96
N ALA A 246 -38.42 13.73 9.43
CA ALA A 246 -37.49 14.66 8.80
C ALA A 246 -36.08 14.04 8.74
N ALA A 247 -35.48 14.03 7.54
CA ALA A 247 -34.08 13.72 7.38
C ALA A 247 -33.28 14.98 7.73
N VAL A 248 -32.37 14.87 8.70
CA VAL A 248 -31.39 15.93 8.95
C VAL A 248 -30.49 16.03 7.72
N ALA A 249 -30.25 17.24 7.23
CA ALA A 249 -29.27 17.50 6.17
C ALA A 249 -27.93 16.90 6.61
N GLY A 250 -27.50 15.86 5.91
CA GLY A 250 -26.24 15.16 6.13
C GLY A 250 -25.21 15.60 5.11
#